data_AF-A0A0Q6XN56-F1
#
_entry.id   AF-A0A0Q6XN56-F1
#
_cell.length_a   1.000
_cell.length_b   1.000
_cell.length_c   1.000
_cell.angle_alpha   90.00
_cell.angle_beta   90.00
_cell.angle_gamma   90.00
#
_symmetry.space_group_name_H-M   'P 1'
#
loop_
_entity.id
_entity.type
_entity.pdbx_description
1 polymer ?
#
loop_
_entity_poly.entity_id
_entity_poly.type
_entity_poly.pdbx_seq_one_letter_code
_entity_poly.pdbx_strand_id
1 'polypeptide(L)'
;MLTGGYLSIKNKAVKAPEFRSAHTGAVDRPLDGASLEALNWIQKTRWTLNRSVLGVVEDVVRDGFPVASVPPRDNLPELPKMGEVEFEALKALAKTDAAAKAALSAYMKPRAERYSKNKHMECERFKLYRMLDLARQLAKAETLWFPHTCDFRGRVYPTAQDLHTQGDSLVKGLLTFSQTERLGPNGKWWMYVACANAFGQDKIALQARADWTDNNLGSILGTARDPLAFADFWASEDVDSPWEALAACFEIARLCDFLVLNGERSAASFESHLPVRLDATCSGIQHLSAMMRDPLSAACVNVLPTGKREDIYSDVAKVAIERIARDAADGRLRDGDEATRAVYAVANGWLGKVGRKTVKRAVMTTPYGVTAPGIKTQLIADGFCDHFENGSERYRAAEYLKTVVIDALDANIGAPRAAMEYFQKVAQFLAERELPLTWTTPAGFTVRQAYVKSDVKRVETLLGSKLVKFQIGVPNEKAGIDRRKQKSSAAPNVVHSYDAAHLCLTATAMKAEGIRDMAFVHDSFGAHAGNVDTLNGHIREEFVRMYEGPALEQWRDSVAQHSGVTDLPALPTLGSLDVTRVRESEFFFS
;
A
#
# COMPACT_ATOMS: atom_id res chain seq x y z
N MET A 1 6.69 20.68 -21.50
CA MET A 1 6.56 20.08 -20.15
C MET A 1 5.50 20.81 -19.32
N LEU A 2 4.46 20.10 -18.89
CA LEU A 2 3.40 20.62 -18.01
C LEU A 2 3.94 20.88 -16.59
N THR A 3 3.66 22.06 -16.05
CA THR A 3 4.02 22.45 -14.67
C THR A 3 2.80 22.97 -13.92
N GLY A 4 2.74 22.76 -12.61
CA GLY A 4 1.63 23.21 -11.78
C GLY A 4 1.85 22.94 -10.29
N GLY A 5 0.79 23.13 -9.50
CA GLY A 5 0.82 22.93 -8.05
C GLY A 5 1.02 24.25 -7.29
N TYR A 6 2.26 24.59 -6.95
CA TYR A 6 2.54 25.85 -6.23
C TYR A 6 2.45 27.08 -7.16
N LEU A 7 2.03 28.21 -6.60
CA LEU A 7 1.94 29.49 -7.33
C LEU A 7 3.32 30.06 -7.70
N SER A 8 4.32 29.88 -6.83
CA SER A 8 5.66 30.46 -6.99
C SER A 8 6.74 29.47 -7.44
N ILE A 9 6.49 28.15 -7.32
CA ILE A 9 7.47 27.10 -7.62
C ILE A 9 7.00 26.30 -8.85
N LYS A 10 7.84 26.23 -9.88
CA LYS A 10 7.57 25.44 -11.09
C LYS A 10 7.82 23.95 -10.83
N ASN A 11 6.80 23.24 -10.37
CA ASN A 11 6.87 21.78 -10.24
C ASN A 11 6.41 21.09 -11.52
N LYS A 12 7.16 20.06 -11.95
CA LYS A 12 6.75 19.21 -13.07
C LYS A 12 5.53 18.36 -12.66
N ALA A 13 4.54 18.29 -13.53
CA ALA A 13 3.34 17.47 -13.30
C ALA A 13 3.64 15.97 -13.25
N VAL A 14 4.70 15.52 -13.93
CA VAL A 14 5.23 14.14 -13.84
C VAL A 14 6.62 14.18 -13.22
N LYS A 15 6.86 13.38 -12.17
CA LYS A 15 8.17 13.25 -11.52
C LYS A 15 9.19 12.68 -12.52
N ALA A 16 10.23 13.45 -12.78
CA ALA A 16 11.35 13.08 -13.64
C ALA A 16 12.67 13.25 -12.84
N PRO A 17 13.31 12.17 -12.36
CA PRO A 17 14.51 12.29 -11.55
C PRO A 17 15.71 12.70 -12.41
N GLU A 18 16.48 13.70 -11.97
CA GLU A 18 17.62 14.26 -12.72
C GLU A 18 18.78 13.26 -12.93
N PHE A 19 18.93 12.29 -12.02
CA PHE A 19 20.01 11.28 -12.07
C PHE A 19 19.49 9.86 -12.26
N ARG A 20 18.31 9.68 -12.87
CA ARG A 20 17.78 8.35 -13.20
C ARG A 20 17.26 8.35 -14.63
N SER A 21 16.94 7.16 -15.13
CA SER A 21 16.21 6.99 -16.39
C SER A 21 15.06 8.00 -16.48
N ALA A 22 15.02 8.78 -17.55
CA ALA A 22 14.03 9.83 -17.70
C ALA A 22 12.59 9.29 -17.82
N HIS A 23 12.41 7.99 -18.18
CA HIS A 23 11.11 7.32 -18.29
C HIS A 23 10.09 8.20 -19.06
N THR A 24 8.89 8.34 -18.50
CA THR A 24 7.80 9.20 -18.96
C THR A 24 8.14 10.68 -18.91
N GLY A 25 9.09 11.10 -18.08
CA GLY A 25 9.57 12.49 -18.04
C GLY A 25 10.25 12.96 -19.32
N ALA A 26 10.59 12.04 -20.23
CA ALA A 26 11.11 12.35 -21.57
C ALA A 26 10.02 12.44 -22.66
N VAL A 27 8.76 12.11 -22.33
CA VAL A 27 7.63 12.29 -23.25
C VAL A 27 7.19 13.75 -23.18
N ASP A 28 6.93 14.39 -24.31
CA ASP A 28 6.61 15.82 -24.35
C ASP A 28 5.26 16.15 -23.69
N ARG A 29 4.23 15.36 -24.02
CA ARG A 29 2.87 15.46 -23.46
C ARG A 29 2.38 14.11 -22.91
N PRO A 30 2.85 13.69 -21.71
CA PRO A 30 2.45 12.41 -21.11
C PRO A 30 1.08 12.45 -20.43
N LEU A 31 0.59 13.63 -20.08
CA LEU A 31 -0.71 13.85 -19.43
C LEU A 31 -1.69 14.44 -20.44
N ASP A 32 -2.79 13.74 -20.68
CA ASP A 32 -3.91 14.23 -21.48
C ASP A 32 -5.25 13.68 -20.97
N GLY A 33 -6.36 14.22 -21.46
CA GLY A 33 -7.71 13.75 -21.13
C GLY A 33 -7.97 13.65 -19.62
N ALA A 34 -8.60 12.55 -19.21
CA ALA A 34 -9.00 12.30 -17.82
C ALA A 34 -7.83 12.35 -16.83
N SER A 35 -6.62 11.94 -17.22
CA SER A 35 -5.45 11.98 -16.33
C SER A 35 -5.04 13.40 -15.93
N LEU A 36 -5.09 14.36 -16.87
CA LEU A 36 -4.79 15.77 -16.59
C LEU A 36 -5.94 16.43 -15.81
N GLU A 37 -7.19 16.11 -16.17
CA GLU A 37 -8.36 16.63 -15.47
C GLU A 37 -8.42 16.17 -14.01
N ALA A 38 -8.20 14.88 -13.76
CA ALA A 38 -8.16 14.30 -12.43
C ALA A 38 -7.04 14.92 -11.59
N LEU A 39 -5.83 15.06 -12.15
CA LEU A 39 -4.71 15.70 -11.44
C LEU A 39 -5.10 17.12 -10.97
N ASN A 40 -5.76 17.90 -11.81
CA ASN A 40 -6.22 19.24 -11.45
C ASN A 40 -7.39 19.20 -10.45
N TRP A 41 -8.32 18.25 -10.58
CA TRP A 41 -9.51 18.17 -9.74
C TRP A 41 -9.18 17.70 -8.32
N ILE A 42 -8.35 16.68 -8.16
CA ILE A 42 -7.89 16.18 -6.86
C ILE A 42 -7.15 17.27 -6.07
N GLN A 43 -6.38 18.13 -6.74
CA GLN A 43 -5.69 19.25 -6.09
C GLN A 43 -6.65 20.33 -5.57
N LYS A 44 -7.90 20.36 -6.06
CA LYS A 44 -8.93 21.31 -5.60
C LYS A 44 -9.69 20.84 -4.36
N THR A 45 -9.47 19.60 -3.90
CA THR A 45 -10.03 19.11 -2.63
C THR A 45 -9.60 20.03 -1.49
N ARG A 46 -10.58 20.47 -0.71
CA ARG A 46 -10.44 21.40 0.42
C ARG A 46 -10.29 20.62 1.71
N TRP A 47 -9.16 20.78 2.38
CA TRP A 47 -8.84 20.10 3.64
C TRP A 47 -8.73 21.09 4.80
N THR A 48 -8.88 20.62 6.02
CA THR A 48 -8.54 21.37 7.23
C THR A 48 -7.99 20.42 8.29
N LEU A 49 -7.36 20.97 9.33
CA LEU A 49 -6.87 20.16 10.45
C LEU A 49 -8.03 19.79 11.36
N ASN A 50 -8.11 18.51 11.72
CA ASN A 50 -8.96 18.02 12.80
C ASN A 50 -8.33 18.43 14.14
N ARG A 51 -8.81 19.54 14.70
CA ARG A 51 -8.27 20.11 15.95
C ARG A 51 -8.50 19.20 17.16
N SER A 52 -9.59 18.43 17.18
CA SER A 52 -9.88 17.49 18.27
C SER A 52 -8.85 16.37 18.28
N VAL A 53 -8.55 15.78 17.12
CA VAL A 53 -7.50 14.75 17.00
C VAL A 53 -6.12 15.34 17.32
N LEU A 54 -5.81 16.54 16.83
CA LEU A 54 -4.54 17.21 17.14
C LEU A 54 -4.32 17.35 18.65
N GLY A 55 -5.33 17.79 19.40
CA GLY A 55 -5.25 17.90 20.86
C GLY A 55 -4.94 16.56 21.53
N VAL A 56 -5.63 15.48 21.12
CA VAL A 56 -5.38 14.14 21.68
C VAL A 56 -3.97 13.64 21.37
N VAL A 57 -3.46 13.86 20.15
CA VAL A 57 -2.08 13.46 19.81
C VAL A 57 -1.08 14.20 20.69
N GLU A 58 -1.31 15.49 20.97
CA GLU A 58 -0.45 16.26 21.85
C GLU A 58 -0.47 15.75 23.29
N ASP A 59 -1.64 15.36 23.79
CA ASP A 59 -1.77 14.74 25.11
C ASP A 59 -1.07 13.37 25.17
N VAL A 60 -1.28 12.51 24.16
CA VAL A 60 -0.61 11.21 24.03
C VAL A 60 0.91 11.36 24.01
N VAL A 61 1.44 12.32 23.26
CA VAL A 61 2.88 12.60 23.18
C VAL A 61 3.44 13.14 24.50
N ARG A 62 2.71 14.06 25.16
CA ARG A 62 3.10 14.62 26.46
C ARG A 62 3.19 13.52 27.52
N ASP A 63 2.16 12.69 27.59
CA ASP A 63 1.98 11.72 28.66
C ASP A 63 2.71 10.40 28.36
N GLY A 64 3.16 10.20 27.12
CA GLY A 64 3.88 9.00 26.68
C GLY A 64 2.97 7.78 26.54
N PHE A 65 1.69 7.99 26.22
CA PHE A 65 0.72 6.92 26.07
C PHE A 65 1.02 6.11 24.78
N PRO A 66 1.07 4.76 24.84
CA PRO A 66 1.39 3.96 23.66
C PRO A 66 0.18 3.88 22.72
N VAL A 67 0.29 4.49 21.54
CA VAL A 67 -0.68 4.38 20.44
C VAL A 67 0.07 4.14 19.14
N ALA A 68 -0.46 3.32 18.24
CA ALA A 68 0.14 3.14 16.92
C ALA A 68 0.36 4.49 16.19
N SER A 69 1.40 4.57 15.36
CA SER A 69 1.90 5.83 14.74
C SER A 69 2.51 6.86 15.70
N VAL A 70 2.50 6.65 17.02
CA VAL A 70 3.25 7.47 17.99
C VAL A 70 4.40 6.65 18.58
N PRO A 71 5.67 6.96 18.25
CA PRO A 71 6.82 6.25 18.79
C PRO A 71 6.95 6.49 20.30
N PRO A 72 7.50 5.52 21.06
CA PRO A 72 7.74 5.69 22.49
C PRO A 72 8.56 6.94 22.80
N ARG A 73 8.19 7.65 23.87
CA ARG A 73 8.86 8.88 24.31
C ARG A 73 10.34 8.61 24.63
N ASP A 74 10.60 7.55 25.37
CA ASP A 74 11.91 7.22 25.91
C ASP A 74 12.59 6.11 25.11
N ASN A 75 13.93 6.15 25.07
CA ASN A 75 14.72 5.07 24.48
C ASN A 75 14.66 3.82 25.36
N LEU A 76 14.88 2.66 24.74
CA LEU A 76 15.09 1.44 25.49
C LEU A 76 16.37 1.56 26.33
N PRO A 77 16.39 1.03 27.57
CA PRO A 77 17.57 1.06 28.43
C PRO A 77 18.82 0.49 27.74
N GLU A 78 19.97 1.10 27.99
CA GLU A 78 21.26 0.57 27.52
C GLU A 78 21.57 -0.78 28.18
N LEU A 79 22.21 -1.68 27.42
CA LEU A 79 22.65 -2.98 27.95
C LEU A 79 23.98 -2.84 28.72
N PRO A 80 24.18 -3.54 29.86
CA PRO A 80 25.37 -3.41 30.73
C PRO A 80 26.69 -3.63 30.00
N LYS A 81 27.52 -2.59 29.87
CA LYS A 81 28.78 -2.59 29.09
C LYS A 81 29.87 -3.43 29.77
N MET A 82 30.49 -4.31 28.98
CA MET A 82 31.75 -4.97 29.32
C MET A 82 32.86 -3.91 29.41
N GLY A 83 33.79 -4.08 30.35
CA GLY A 83 34.93 -3.17 30.48
C GLY A 83 35.78 -3.18 29.21
N GLU A 84 36.41 -2.05 28.88
CA GLU A 84 37.19 -1.91 27.64
C GLU A 84 38.28 -2.97 27.49
N VAL A 85 38.99 -3.27 28.59
CA VAL A 85 40.05 -4.29 28.63
C VAL A 85 39.51 -5.68 28.33
N GLU A 86 38.40 -6.06 28.97
CA GLU A 86 37.75 -7.35 28.80
C GLU A 86 37.22 -7.50 27.36
N PHE A 87 36.65 -6.43 26.80
CA PHE A 87 36.13 -6.42 25.44
C PHE A 87 37.24 -6.58 24.39
N GLU A 88 38.35 -5.85 24.50
CA GLU A 88 39.46 -5.98 23.55
C GLU A 88 40.17 -7.33 23.69
N ALA A 89 40.27 -7.90 24.90
CA ALA A 89 40.77 -9.26 25.11
C ALA A 89 39.88 -10.31 24.42
N LEU A 90 38.57 -10.24 24.61
CA LEU A 90 37.60 -11.14 23.97
C LEU A 90 37.64 -11.02 22.44
N LYS A 91 37.74 -9.80 21.93
CA LYS A 91 37.83 -9.51 20.48
C LYS A 91 39.12 -10.00 19.85
N ALA A 92 40.23 -9.94 20.57
CA ALA A 92 41.50 -10.54 20.13
C ALA A 92 41.38 -12.07 20.05
N LEU A 93 40.82 -12.70 21.09
CA LEU A 93 40.65 -14.16 21.16
C LEU A 93 39.67 -14.69 20.10
N ALA A 94 38.60 -13.94 19.80
CA ALA A 94 37.60 -14.27 18.79
C ALA A 94 38.16 -14.43 17.35
N LYS A 95 39.39 -13.97 17.09
CA LYS A 95 40.05 -14.18 15.79
C LYS A 95 40.49 -15.63 15.58
N THR A 96 40.80 -16.33 16.67
CA THR A 96 41.41 -17.67 16.62
C THR A 96 40.57 -18.72 17.33
N ASP A 97 39.66 -18.33 18.24
CA ASP A 97 38.83 -19.24 19.02
C ASP A 97 37.33 -19.11 18.72
N ALA A 98 36.68 -20.25 18.46
CA ALA A 98 35.27 -20.30 18.06
C ALA A 98 34.32 -19.96 19.21
N ALA A 99 34.65 -20.34 20.45
CA ALA A 99 33.82 -20.05 21.62
C ALA A 99 33.88 -18.56 21.96
N ALA A 100 35.05 -17.93 21.90
CA ALA A 100 35.25 -16.50 22.06
C ALA A 100 34.53 -15.70 20.97
N LYS A 101 34.53 -16.20 19.71
CA LYS A 101 33.75 -15.61 18.62
C LYS A 101 32.24 -15.68 18.89
N ALA A 102 31.75 -16.81 19.40
CA ALA A 102 30.35 -16.96 19.78
C ALA A 102 29.98 -16.01 20.95
N ALA A 103 30.82 -15.91 21.98
CA ALA A 103 30.62 -15.00 23.11
C ALA A 103 30.64 -13.52 22.69
N LEU A 104 31.58 -13.11 21.82
CA LEU A 104 31.62 -11.76 21.25
C LEU A 104 30.35 -11.46 20.44
N SER A 105 29.87 -12.41 19.65
CA SER A 105 28.62 -12.28 18.89
C SER A 105 27.42 -12.13 19.82
N ALA A 106 27.32 -12.96 20.86
CA ALA A 106 26.28 -12.89 21.88
C ALA A 106 26.29 -11.55 22.65
N TYR A 107 27.46 -10.94 22.82
CA TYR A 107 27.61 -9.62 23.44
C TYR A 107 27.26 -8.46 22.49
N MET A 108 27.67 -8.54 21.22
CA MET A 108 27.55 -7.45 20.24
C MET A 108 26.19 -7.39 19.55
N LYS A 109 25.61 -8.54 19.19
CA LYS A 109 24.36 -8.63 18.45
C LYS A 109 23.18 -7.93 19.15
N PRO A 110 22.84 -8.23 20.42
CA PRO A 110 21.73 -7.56 21.11
C PRO A 110 21.98 -6.05 21.31
N ARG A 111 23.25 -5.63 21.42
CA ARG A 111 23.62 -4.21 21.47
C ARG A 111 23.40 -3.49 20.15
N ALA A 112 23.85 -4.08 19.04
CA ALA A 112 23.66 -3.52 17.72
C ALA A 112 22.15 -3.42 17.39
N GLU A 113 21.38 -4.43 17.78
CA GLU A 113 19.91 -4.42 17.71
C GLU A 113 19.31 -3.32 18.57
N ARG A 114 19.73 -3.18 19.85
CA ARG A 114 19.26 -2.12 20.76
C ARG A 114 19.58 -0.72 20.23
N TYR A 115 20.80 -0.50 19.77
CA TYR A 115 21.23 0.77 19.18
C TYR A 115 20.41 1.10 17.93
N SER A 116 20.24 0.13 17.03
CA SER A 116 19.43 0.32 15.82
C SER A 116 17.97 0.63 16.14
N LYS A 117 17.37 -0.05 17.12
CA LYS A 117 16.01 0.23 17.61
C LYS A 117 15.91 1.64 18.20
N ASN A 118 16.84 2.04 19.09
CA ASN A 118 16.85 3.39 19.67
C ASN A 118 17.03 4.48 18.61
N LYS A 119 17.93 4.27 17.63
CA LYS A 119 18.12 5.21 16.52
C LYS A 119 16.87 5.30 15.64
N HIS A 120 16.19 4.18 15.39
CA HIS A 120 14.94 4.16 14.65
C HIS A 120 13.85 4.98 15.36
N MET A 121 13.61 4.72 16.65
CA MET A 121 12.63 5.47 17.46
C MET A 121 12.96 6.96 17.53
N GLU A 122 14.24 7.33 17.61
CA GLU A 122 14.67 8.74 17.59
C GLU A 122 14.31 9.42 16.26
N CYS A 123 14.55 8.75 15.13
CA CYS A 123 14.15 9.25 13.81
C CYS A 123 12.62 9.37 13.67
N GLU A 124 11.87 8.41 14.19
CA GLU A 124 10.40 8.45 14.19
C GLU A 124 9.88 9.61 15.04
N ARG A 125 10.43 9.82 16.25
CA ARG A 125 10.07 10.97 17.10
C ARG A 125 10.37 12.29 16.41
N PHE A 126 11.53 12.41 15.76
CA PHE A 126 11.88 13.63 15.01
C PHE A 126 10.88 13.91 13.89
N LYS A 127 10.49 12.88 13.12
CA LYS A 127 9.47 12.99 12.07
C LYS A 127 8.12 13.41 12.66
N LEU A 128 7.69 12.78 13.76
CA LEU A 128 6.45 13.10 14.45
C LEU A 128 6.44 14.56 14.91
N TYR A 129 7.48 15.01 15.62
CA TYR A 129 7.54 16.37 16.16
C TYR A 129 7.55 17.43 15.05
N ARG A 130 8.25 17.18 13.95
CA ARG A 130 8.21 18.05 12.77
C ARG A 130 6.81 18.13 12.15
N MET A 131 6.12 17.00 12.04
CA MET A 131 4.75 16.93 11.54
C MET A 131 3.77 17.68 12.47
N LEU A 132 3.88 17.48 13.79
CA LEU A 132 3.02 18.17 14.76
C LEU A 132 3.27 19.67 14.80
N ASP A 133 4.52 20.12 14.69
CA ASP A 133 4.84 21.54 14.59
C ASP A 133 4.19 22.16 13.33
N LEU A 134 4.29 21.48 12.18
CA LEU A 134 3.60 21.89 10.96
C LEU A 134 2.08 21.90 11.14
N ALA A 135 1.50 20.87 11.78
CA ALA A 135 0.07 20.79 12.05
C ALA A 135 -0.42 21.96 12.93
N ARG A 136 0.32 22.35 13.98
CA ARG A 136 0.00 23.53 14.82
C ARG A 136 -0.02 24.82 14.02
N GLN A 137 0.97 25.00 13.15
CA GLN A 137 1.05 26.20 12.32
C GLN A 137 -0.14 26.26 11.33
N LEU A 138 -0.48 25.12 10.73
CA LEU A 138 -1.57 25.01 9.76
C LEU A 138 -2.97 24.95 10.38
N ALA A 139 -3.11 24.61 11.66
CA ALA A 139 -4.40 24.57 12.37
C ALA A 139 -5.10 25.94 12.42
N LYS A 140 -4.36 27.03 12.19
CA LYS A 140 -4.88 28.40 12.08
C LYS A 140 -5.56 28.69 10.75
N ALA A 141 -5.24 27.93 9.70
CA ALA A 141 -5.88 28.07 8.39
C ALA A 141 -7.26 27.43 8.40
N GLU A 142 -8.23 28.09 7.76
CA GLU A 142 -9.58 27.54 7.59
C GLU A 142 -9.59 26.39 6.56
N THR A 143 -8.86 26.58 5.46
CA THR A 143 -8.76 25.63 4.36
C THR A 143 -7.32 25.49 3.87
N LEU A 144 -6.97 24.26 3.53
CA LEU A 144 -5.70 23.82 2.99
C LEU A 144 -5.94 23.11 1.66
N TRP A 145 -4.98 23.24 0.75
CA TRP A 145 -4.91 22.49 -0.50
C TRP A 145 -3.56 21.83 -0.62
N PHE A 146 -3.55 20.64 -1.22
CA PHE A 146 -2.32 19.89 -1.42
C PHE A 146 -2.00 19.81 -2.91
N PRO A 147 -0.92 20.45 -3.38
CA PRO A 147 -0.41 20.24 -4.72
C PRO A 147 -0.02 18.79 -4.95
N HIS A 148 -0.38 18.24 -6.11
CA HIS A 148 -0.09 16.85 -6.49
C HIS A 148 0.75 16.78 -7.76
N THR A 149 1.45 15.66 -7.90
CA THR A 149 2.22 15.29 -9.09
C THR A 149 1.99 13.81 -9.39
N CYS A 150 2.06 13.42 -10.65
CA CYS A 150 2.07 12.02 -11.05
C CYS A 150 3.49 11.46 -10.94
N ASP A 151 3.61 10.19 -10.60
CA ASP A 151 4.83 9.44 -10.93
C ASP A 151 4.87 9.11 -12.43
N PHE A 152 5.93 8.43 -12.89
CA PHE A 152 6.06 8.09 -14.31
C PHE A 152 5.02 7.08 -14.81
N ARG A 153 4.23 6.47 -13.94
CA ARG A 153 3.19 5.47 -14.26
C ARG A 153 1.78 6.10 -14.26
N GLY A 154 1.65 7.33 -13.76
CA GLY A 154 0.41 8.09 -13.69
C GLY A 154 -0.18 8.20 -12.29
N ARG A 155 0.33 7.44 -11.30
CA ARG A 155 -0.20 7.50 -9.92
C ARG A 155 0.00 8.89 -9.34
N VAL A 156 -1.06 9.43 -8.75
CA VAL A 156 -1.13 10.79 -8.22
C VAL A 156 -0.63 10.82 -6.77
N TYR A 157 0.32 11.70 -6.47
CA TYR A 157 0.95 11.85 -5.16
C TYR A 157 0.94 13.31 -4.71
N PRO A 158 0.63 13.61 -3.43
CA PRO A 158 0.84 14.94 -2.89
C PRO A 158 2.34 15.28 -2.91
N THR A 159 2.64 16.57 -3.02
CA THR A 159 4.02 17.08 -3.08
C THR A 159 4.59 17.29 -1.68
N ALA A 160 3.72 17.58 -0.70
CA ALA A 160 4.10 17.72 0.71
C ALA A 160 4.62 16.39 1.28
N GLN A 161 5.61 16.46 2.18
CA GLN A 161 6.31 15.26 2.71
C GLN A 161 5.83 14.82 4.09
N ASP A 162 5.55 15.75 5.00
CA ASP A 162 5.25 15.43 6.41
C ASP A 162 3.75 15.28 6.66
N LEU A 163 2.98 16.33 6.38
CA LEU A 163 1.53 16.34 6.51
C LEU A 163 0.91 16.37 5.10
N HIS A 164 0.26 15.29 4.70
CA HIS A 164 -0.37 15.17 3.38
C HIS A 164 -1.49 14.12 3.37
N THR A 165 -2.40 14.21 2.40
CA THR A 165 -3.65 13.42 2.29
C THR A 165 -3.50 11.90 2.11
N GLN A 166 -2.26 11.44 1.92
CA GLN A 166 -1.89 10.03 1.67
C GLN A 166 -0.95 9.49 2.77
N GLY A 167 -0.91 10.14 3.93
CA GLY A 167 -0.09 9.71 5.07
C GLY A 167 -0.62 8.45 5.77
N ASP A 168 -0.02 8.13 6.90
CA ASP A 168 -0.47 7.02 7.76
C ASP A 168 -1.76 7.36 8.52
N SER A 169 -2.23 6.44 9.36
CA SER A 169 -3.48 6.63 10.13
C SER A 169 -3.48 7.95 10.90
N LEU A 170 -2.37 8.32 11.56
CA LEU A 170 -2.25 9.58 12.29
C LEU A 170 -2.47 10.79 11.38
N VAL A 171 -1.77 10.85 10.24
CA VAL A 171 -1.93 11.97 9.29
C VAL A 171 -3.35 12.01 8.71
N LYS A 172 -3.95 10.86 8.42
CA LYS A 172 -5.35 10.79 7.94
C LYS A 172 -6.35 11.24 9.01
N GLY A 173 -6.16 10.87 10.27
CA GLY A 173 -7.00 11.33 11.38
C GLY A 173 -6.87 12.84 11.65
N LEU A 174 -5.68 13.40 11.41
CA LEU A 174 -5.42 14.85 11.51
C LEU A 174 -6.06 15.67 10.39
N LEU A 175 -6.45 15.07 9.26
CA LEU A 175 -6.96 15.79 8.09
C LEU A 175 -8.42 15.43 7.81
N THR A 176 -9.29 16.44 7.74
CA THR A 176 -10.70 16.29 7.38
C THR A 176 -11.07 17.26 6.26
N PHE A 177 -12.22 17.08 5.60
CA PHE A 177 -12.65 18.06 4.61
C PHE A 177 -12.98 19.40 5.29
N SER A 178 -12.60 20.51 4.66
CA SER A 178 -12.81 21.85 5.22
C SER A 178 -14.27 22.26 5.15
N GLN A 179 -14.96 21.92 4.06
CA GLN A 179 -16.39 22.16 3.92
C GLN A 179 -17.17 20.97 4.45
N THR A 180 -18.42 21.21 4.86
CA THR A 180 -19.37 20.15 5.18
C THR A 180 -20.18 19.77 3.95
N GLU A 181 -20.68 18.54 3.95
CA GLU A 181 -21.74 18.10 3.05
C GLU A 181 -22.83 17.39 3.86
N ARG A 182 -24.08 17.48 3.39
CA ARG A 182 -25.20 16.79 4.03
C ARG A 182 -25.06 15.28 3.89
N LEU A 183 -25.42 14.53 4.93
CA LEU A 183 -25.38 13.06 4.89
C LEU A 183 -26.33 12.47 3.84
N GLY A 184 -27.45 13.14 3.53
CA GLY A 184 -28.45 12.56 2.65
C GLY A 184 -29.02 11.25 3.22
N PRO A 185 -29.67 10.42 2.38
CA PRO A 185 -30.40 9.24 2.86
C PRO A 185 -29.50 8.17 3.49
N ASN A 186 -28.31 7.94 2.92
CA ASN A 186 -27.42 6.84 3.33
C ASN A 186 -26.12 7.30 4.01
N GLY A 187 -25.86 8.61 4.14
CA GLY A 187 -24.57 9.07 4.69
C GLY A 187 -24.36 8.70 6.15
N LYS A 188 -25.41 8.61 6.97
CA LYS A 188 -25.28 8.08 8.36
C LYS A 188 -24.78 6.64 8.34
N TRP A 189 -25.35 5.82 7.47
CA TRP A 189 -24.96 4.42 7.32
C TRP A 189 -23.51 4.30 6.85
N TRP A 190 -23.09 5.05 5.83
CA TRP A 190 -21.70 5.07 5.38
C TRP A 190 -20.71 5.58 6.43
N MET A 191 -21.11 6.56 7.24
CA MET A 191 -20.30 7.01 8.37
C MET A 191 -20.13 5.91 9.42
N TYR A 192 -21.18 5.11 9.67
CA TYR A 192 -21.11 3.98 10.59
C TYR A 192 -20.25 2.84 10.04
N VAL A 193 -20.36 2.54 8.75
CA VAL A 193 -19.47 1.60 8.06
C VAL A 193 -18.01 2.07 8.16
N ALA A 194 -17.73 3.35 7.92
CA ALA A 194 -16.38 3.91 7.97
C ALA A 194 -15.77 3.81 9.38
N CYS A 195 -16.57 4.05 10.41
CA CYS A 195 -16.15 3.87 11.80
C CYS A 195 -15.75 2.41 12.05
N ALA A 196 -16.62 1.45 11.76
CA ALA A 196 -16.34 0.03 11.92
C ALA A 196 -15.11 -0.43 11.12
N ASN A 197 -14.92 0.06 9.89
CA ASN A 197 -13.73 -0.20 9.09
C ASN A 197 -12.46 0.27 9.81
N ALA A 198 -12.46 1.48 10.39
CA ALA A 198 -11.31 2.00 11.12
C ALA A 198 -10.99 1.19 12.38
N PHE A 199 -12.01 0.59 13.02
CA PHE A 199 -11.92 -0.38 14.12
C PHE A 199 -11.60 -1.82 13.67
N GLY A 200 -11.21 -2.04 12.41
CA GLY A 200 -10.76 -3.33 11.91
C GLY A 200 -11.87 -4.33 11.54
N GLN A 201 -13.13 -3.90 11.53
CA GLN A 201 -14.30 -4.73 11.20
C GLN A 201 -14.59 -4.80 9.69
N ASP A 202 -13.64 -4.49 8.80
CA ASP A 202 -13.86 -4.49 7.35
C ASP A 202 -14.12 -5.89 6.77
N LYS A 203 -13.97 -6.97 7.54
CA LYS A 203 -14.07 -8.36 7.09
C LYS A 203 -15.50 -8.94 7.10
N ILE A 204 -16.45 -8.23 7.68
CA ILE A 204 -17.87 -8.63 7.71
C ILE A 204 -18.68 -7.86 6.65
N ALA A 205 -19.94 -8.26 6.44
CA ALA A 205 -20.85 -7.59 5.49
C ALA A 205 -21.10 -6.13 5.87
N LEU A 206 -21.35 -5.25 4.90
CA LEU A 206 -21.41 -3.80 5.15
C LEU A 206 -22.48 -3.44 6.19
N GLN A 207 -23.65 -4.07 6.14
CA GLN A 207 -24.70 -3.85 7.14
C GLN A 207 -24.22 -4.24 8.55
N ALA A 208 -23.54 -5.38 8.70
CA ALA A 208 -23.02 -5.82 9.98
C ALA A 208 -21.93 -4.86 10.52
N ARG A 209 -21.22 -4.14 9.64
CA ARG A 209 -20.30 -3.07 10.03
C ARG A 209 -21.06 -1.86 10.59
N ALA A 210 -22.13 -1.43 9.92
CA ALA A 210 -22.97 -0.35 10.44
C ALA A 210 -23.59 -0.73 11.80
N ASP A 211 -24.09 -1.96 11.93
CA ASP A 211 -24.65 -2.50 13.18
C ASP A 211 -23.59 -2.56 14.30
N TRP A 212 -22.34 -2.91 13.97
CA TRP A 212 -21.25 -2.89 14.94
C TRP A 212 -21.06 -1.49 15.55
N THR A 213 -21.07 -0.44 14.72
CA THR A 213 -20.94 0.94 15.20
C THR A 213 -22.12 1.32 16.09
N ASP A 214 -23.35 0.97 15.69
CA ASP A 214 -24.56 1.24 16.47
C ASP A 214 -24.51 0.56 17.86
N ASN A 215 -24.13 -0.73 17.88
CA ASN A 215 -23.98 -1.50 19.11
C ASN A 215 -22.86 -0.99 20.04
N ASN A 216 -21.90 -0.24 19.51
CA ASN A 216 -20.76 0.31 20.27
C ASN A 216 -20.88 1.83 20.52
N LEU A 217 -22.05 2.44 20.27
CA LEU A 217 -22.25 3.90 20.45
C LEU A 217 -21.83 4.38 21.85
N GLY A 218 -22.08 3.60 22.91
CA GLY A 218 -21.64 3.95 24.27
C GLY A 218 -20.13 4.18 24.38
N SER A 219 -19.32 3.24 23.88
CA SER A 219 -17.85 3.35 23.87
C SER A 219 -17.35 4.42 22.91
N ILE A 220 -18.03 4.62 21.78
CA ILE A 220 -17.71 5.67 20.80
C ILE A 220 -17.92 7.07 21.39
N LEU A 221 -19.07 7.30 22.04
CA LEU A 221 -19.36 8.56 22.71
C LEU A 221 -18.45 8.77 23.94
N GLY A 222 -18.14 7.69 24.66
CA GLY A 222 -17.14 7.70 25.73
C GLY A 222 -15.77 8.16 25.22
N THR A 223 -15.33 7.60 24.10
CA THR A 223 -14.08 7.96 23.41
C THR A 223 -14.08 9.43 22.98
N ALA A 224 -15.18 9.92 22.40
CA ALA A 224 -15.26 11.33 21.99
C ALA A 224 -15.22 12.31 23.17
N ARG A 225 -15.66 11.88 24.36
CA ARG A 225 -15.66 12.71 25.58
C ARG A 225 -14.32 12.67 26.32
N ASP A 226 -13.74 11.48 26.47
CA ASP A 226 -12.45 11.26 27.15
C ASP A 226 -11.63 10.21 26.40
N PRO A 227 -10.91 10.62 25.34
CA PRO A 227 -10.16 9.69 24.50
C PRO A 227 -9.12 8.88 25.27
N LEU A 228 -8.45 9.46 26.26
CA LEU A 228 -7.41 8.76 27.02
C LEU A 228 -7.99 7.72 27.97
N ALA A 229 -9.14 8.00 28.60
CA ALA A 229 -9.82 7.01 29.45
C ALA A 229 -10.37 5.81 28.66
N PHE A 230 -10.65 5.98 27.36
CA PHE A 230 -11.16 4.93 26.47
C PHE A 230 -10.10 4.41 25.48
N ALA A 231 -8.81 4.62 25.75
CA ALA A 231 -7.74 4.19 24.85
C ALA A 231 -7.73 2.67 24.59
N ASP A 232 -8.14 1.85 25.56
CA ASP A 232 -8.27 0.40 25.37
C ASP A 232 -9.33 0.01 24.32
N PHE A 233 -10.24 0.93 23.96
CA PHE A 233 -11.23 0.71 22.90
C PHE A 233 -10.70 1.15 21.54
N TRP A 234 -10.25 2.40 21.38
CA TRP A 234 -9.90 2.97 20.07
C TRP A 234 -8.42 2.87 19.70
N ALA A 235 -7.53 2.66 20.67
CA ALA A 235 -6.07 2.59 20.48
C ALA A 235 -5.50 1.18 20.75
N SER A 236 -6.36 0.17 20.88
CA SER A 236 -5.94 -1.23 21.06
C SER A 236 -5.27 -1.80 19.81
N GLU A 237 -4.57 -2.93 19.99
CA GLU A 237 -3.86 -3.61 18.90
C GLU A 237 -4.80 -4.19 17.81
N ASP A 238 -6.09 -4.37 18.13
CA ASP A 238 -7.10 -4.88 17.20
C ASP A 238 -7.66 -3.78 16.28
N VAL A 239 -7.35 -2.51 16.54
CA VAL A 239 -7.79 -1.36 15.73
C VAL A 239 -6.78 -1.11 14.61
N ASP A 240 -7.23 -1.31 13.36
CA ASP A 240 -6.38 -1.17 12.18
C ASP A 240 -5.93 0.30 11.93
N SER A 241 -6.81 1.28 12.18
CA SER A 241 -6.56 2.72 11.95
C SER A 241 -7.03 3.59 13.13
N PRO A 242 -6.29 3.63 14.26
CA PRO A 242 -6.78 4.22 15.52
C PRO A 242 -7.10 5.72 15.42
N TRP A 243 -6.31 6.49 14.67
CA TRP A 243 -6.52 7.92 14.57
C TRP A 243 -7.67 8.30 13.62
N GLU A 244 -7.96 7.45 12.62
CA GLU A 244 -9.16 7.58 11.79
C GLU A 244 -10.41 7.16 12.59
N ALA A 245 -10.29 6.12 13.42
CA ALA A 245 -11.34 5.68 14.33
C ALA A 245 -11.70 6.79 15.33
N LEU A 246 -10.69 7.42 15.95
CA LEU A 246 -10.89 8.57 16.83
C LEU A 246 -11.57 9.75 16.12
N ALA A 247 -11.15 10.07 14.89
CA ALA A 247 -11.80 11.10 14.08
C ALA A 247 -13.28 10.79 13.80
N ALA A 248 -13.59 9.52 13.49
CA ALA A 248 -14.97 9.05 13.30
C ALA A 248 -15.78 9.13 14.61
N CYS A 249 -15.19 8.79 15.76
CA CYS A 249 -15.86 8.92 17.06
C CYS A 249 -16.30 10.36 17.34
N PHE A 250 -15.42 11.35 17.09
CA PHE A 250 -15.77 12.76 17.25
C PHE A 250 -16.90 13.20 16.32
N GLU A 251 -16.90 12.75 15.06
CA GLU A 251 -17.96 13.12 14.12
C GLU A 251 -19.30 12.43 14.43
N ILE A 252 -19.27 11.17 14.86
CA ILE A 252 -20.45 10.44 15.31
C ILE A 252 -21.04 11.07 16.57
N ALA A 253 -20.21 11.53 17.51
CA ALA A 253 -20.68 12.28 18.67
C ALA A 253 -21.41 13.57 18.26
N ARG A 254 -20.86 14.33 17.31
CA ARG A 254 -21.54 15.51 16.73
C ARG A 254 -22.86 15.15 16.07
N LEU A 255 -22.93 14.02 15.36
CA LEU A 255 -24.18 13.54 14.79
C LEU A 255 -25.19 13.23 15.90
N CYS A 256 -24.80 12.49 16.94
CA CYS A 256 -25.68 12.14 18.06
C CYS A 256 -26.22 13.40 18.76
N ASP A 257 -25.38 14.39 19.05
CA ASP A 257 -25.81 15.66 19.63
C ASP A 257 -26.83 16.37 18.72
N PHE A 258 -26.57 16.39 17.42
CA PHE A 258 -27.49 16.96 16.43
C PHE A 258 -28.85 16.22 16.41
N LEU A 259 -28.84 14.88 16.48
CA LEU A 259 -30.05 14.06 16.48
C LEU A 259 -30.86 14.23 17.76
N VAL A 260 -30.22 14.40 18.90
CA VAL A 260 -30.89 14.71 20.17
C VAL A 260 -31.64 16.04 20.08
N LEU A 261 -31.06 17.05 19.42
CA LEU A 261 -31.65 18.38 19.28
C LEU A 261 -32.73 18.47 18.20
N ASN A 262 -32.61 17.71 17.11
CA ASN A 262 -33.43 17.86 15.90
C ASN A 262 -34.32 16.65 15.58
N GLY A 263 -34.14 15.54 16.32
CA GLY A 263 -34.86 14.28 16.15
C GLY A 263 -34.28 13.38 15.05
N GLU A 264 -34.49 12.07 15.16
CA GLU A 264 -33.81 11.08 14.31
C GLU A 264 -34.07 11.20 12.81
N ARG A 265 -35.25 11.71 12.43
CA ARG A 265 -35.60 11.94 11.02
C ARG A 265 -34.77 13.04 10.36
N SER A 266 -34.02 13.82 11.15
CA SER A 266 -33.15 14.89 10.65
C SER A 266 -31.77 14.41 10.20
N ALA A 267 -31.39 13.15 10.43
CA ALA A 267 -30.03 12.64 10.15
C ALA A 267 -29.51 12.99 8.75
N ALA A 268 -30.36 12.95 7.73
CA ALA A 268 -29.99 13.28 6.35
C ALA A 268 -29.54 14.74 6.14
N SER A 269 -29.90 15.64 7.05
CA SER A 269 -29.52 17.06 7.03
C SER A 269 -28.28 17.38 7.84
N PHE A 270 -27.74 16.41 8.60
CA PHE A 270 -26.48 16.61 9.32
C PHE A 270 -25.36 16.90 8.32
N GLU A 271 -24.58 17.93 8.63
CA GLU A 271 -23.50 18.44 7.81
C GLU A 271 -22.16 17.89 8.33
N SER A 272 -21.59 16.94 7.59
CA SER A 272 -20.39 16.21 8.01
C SER A 272 -19.16 16.57 7.18
N HIS A 273 -18.01 16.62 7.85
CA HIS A 273 -16.69 16.77 7.25
C HIS A 273 -15.99 15.44 6.97
N LEU A 274 -16.50 14.32 7.50
CA LEU A 274 -15.76 13.06 7.58
C LEU A 274 -15.47 12.51 6.18
N PRO A 275 -14.18 12.29 5.83
CA PRO A 275 -13.82 11.53 4.65
C PRO A 275 -14.14 10.05 4.86
N VAL A 276 -15.06 9.50 4.07
CA VAL A 276 -15.34 8.06 4.03
C VAL A 276 -14.61 7.46 2.84
N ARG A 277 -13.80 6.42 3.09
CA ARG A 277 -12.98 5.75 2.08
C ARG A 277 -13.49 4.34 1.82
N LEU A 278 -13.43 3.94 0.56
CA LEU A 278 -13.68 2.60 0.08
C LEU A 278 -12.38 2.04 -0.48
N ASP A 279 -11.96 0.88 0.01
CA ASP A 279 -10.70 0.26 -0.38
C ASP A 279 -10.93 -0.93 -1.32
N ALA A 280 -10.06 -1.06 -2.32
CA ALA A 280 -10.02 -2.26 -3.15
C ALA A 280 -9.56 -3.47 -2.31
N THR A 281 -10.13 -4.66 -2.58
CA THR A 281 -9.64 -5.90 -1.93
C THR A 281 -8.20 -6.21 -2.34
N CYS A 282 -7.92 -6.22 -3.64
CA CYS A 282 -6.57 -6.33 -4.19
C CYS A 282 -6.54 -5.79 -5.62
N SER A 283 -6.36 -4.47 -5.75
CA SER A 283 -6.48 -3.75 -7.03
C SER A 283 -5.67 -4.40 -8.17
N GLY A 284 -4.42 -4.79 -7.92
CA GLY A 284 -3.59 -5.43 -8.94
C GLY A 284 -4.20 -6.72 -9.53
N ILE A 285 -4.76 -7.60 -8.69
CA ILE A 285 -5.42 -8.82 -9.17
C ILE A 285 -6.76 -8.48 -9.84
N GLN A 286 -7.50 -7.49 -9.32
CA GLN A 286 -8.75 -7.03 -9.94
C GLN A 286 -8.51 -6.60 -11.40
N HIS A 287 -7.54 -5.72 -11.64
CA HIS A 287 -7.19 -5.27 -12.99
C HIS A 287 -6.66 -6.40 -13.88
N LEU A 288 -5.79 -7.28 -13.36
CA LEU A 288 -5.23 -8.39 -14.14
C LEU A 288 -6.31 -9.44 -14.51
N SER A 289 -7.21 -9.75 -13.59
CA SER A 289 -8.33 -10.67 -13.84
C SER A 289 -9.29 -10.11 -14.89
N ALA A 290 -9.57 -8.81 -14.86
CA ALA A 290 -10.39 -8.14 -15.86
C ALA A 290 -9.71 -8.11 -17.25
N MET A 291 -8.41 -7.78 -17.33
CA MET A 291 -7.64 -7.83 -18.58
C MET A 291 -7.63 -9.21 -19.22
N MET A 292 -7.50 -10.26 -18.41
CA MET A 292 -7.48 -11.65 -18.86
C MET A 292 -8.88 -12.24 -19.06
N ARG A 293 -9.92 -11.50 -18.70
CA ARG A 293 -11.30 -11.97 -18.62
C ARG A 293 -11.43 -13.27 -17.82
N ASP A 294 -10.73 -13.38 -16.70
CA ASP A 294 -10.72 -14.59 -15.87
C ASP A 294 -11.77 -14.54 -14.75
N PRO A 295 -12.85 -15.33 -14.81
CA PRO A 295 -13.90 -15.33 -13.79
C PRO A 295 -13.43 -15.92 -12.44
N LEU A 296 -12.45 -16.82 -12.43
CA LEU A 296 -11.99 -17.47 -11.20
C LEU A 296 -11.24 -16.47 -10.32
N SER A 297 -10.20 -15.82 -10.86
CA SER A 297 -9.47 -14.80 -10.11
C SER A 297 -10.37 -13.60 -9.78
N ALA A 298 -11.27 -13.21 -10.69
CA ALA A 298 -12.20 -12.10 -10.47
C ALA A 298 -13.14 -12.33 -9.29
N ALA A 299 -13.61 -13.57 -9.08
CA ALA A 299 -14.40 -13.93 -7.90
C ALA A 299 -13.57 -13.73 -6.62
N CYS A 300 -12.34 -14.28 -6.55
CA CYS A 300 -11.50 -14.21 -5.34
C CYS A 300 -11.16 -12.79 -4.86
N VAL A 301 -11.29 -11.78 -5.72
CA VAL A 301 -11.03 -10.37 -5.38
C VAL A 301 -12.26 -9.47 -5.52
N ASN A 302 -13.44 -10.07 -5.39
CA ASN A 302 -14.73 -9.39 -5.31
C ASN A 302 -15.07 -8.54 -6.55
N VAL A 303 -14.53 -8.86 -7.73
CA VAL A 303 -15.01 -8.28 -9.00
C VAL A 303 -16.36 -8.89 -9.36
N LEU A 304 -16.55 -10.18 -9.09
CA LEU A 304 -17.84 -10.85 -9.26
C LEU A 304 -18.65 -10.85 -7.95
N PRO A 305 -19.98 -10.68 -8.02
CA PRO A 305 -20.85 -10.81 -6.86
C PRO A 305 -20.96 -12.30 -6.47
N THR A 306 -20.38 -12.69 -5.35
CA THR A 306 -20.46 -14.06 -4.81
C THR A 306 -21.42 -14.19 -3.62
N GLY A 307 -22.01 -13.08 -3.17
CA GLY A 307 -22.91 -13.03 -2.01
C GLY A 307 -22.20 -13.01 -0.65
N LYS A 308 -20.86 -13.01 -0.63
CA LYS A 308 -20.04 -12.84 0.57
C LYS A 308 -18.78 -12.03 0.23
N ARG A 309 -18.06 -11.53 1.23
CA ARG A 309 -16.74 -10.91 1.03
C ARG A 309 -15.71 -12.03 0.84
N GLU A 310 -15.21 -12.19 -0.38
CA GLU A 310 -14.08 -13.09 -0.66
C GLU A 310 -12.79 -12.52 -0.09
N ASP A 311 -11.90 -13.40 0.35
CA ASP A 311 -10.64 -13.06 0.99
C ASP A 311 -9.50 -13.92 0.42
N ILE A 312 -8.99 -13.50 -0.74
CA ILE A 312 -7.88 -14.16 -1.46
C ILE A 312 -6.69 -14.52 -0.54
N TYR A 313 -6.42 -13.72 0.49
CA TYR A 313 -5.35 -13.99 1.44
C TYR A 313 -5.61 -15.23 2.28
N SER A 314 -6.85 -15.42 2.72
CA SER A 314 -7.27 -16.62 3.47
C SER A 314 -7.35 -17.84 2.56
N ASP A 315 -7.78 -17.69 1.31
CA ASP A 315 -7.82 -18.78 0.34
C ASP A 315 -6.40 -19.30 0.02
N VAL A 316 -5.46 -18.39 -0.25
CA VAL A 316 -4.04 -18.75 -0.45
C VAL A 316 -3.44 -19.36 0.82
N ALA A 317 -3.77 -18.83 2.00
CA ALA A 317 -3.32 -19.41 3.27
C ALA A 317 -3.84 -20.83 3.46
N LYS A 318 -5.10 -21.11 3.11
CA LYS A 318 -5.69 -22.45 3.20
C LYS A 318 -4.95 -23.45 2.30
N VAL A 319 -4.69 -23.11 1.05
CA VAL A 319 -3.92 -23.96 0.12
C VAL A 319 -2.50 -24.20 0.64
N ALA A 320 -1.86 -23.16 1.20
CA ALA A 320 -0.55 -23.28 1.82
C ALA A 320 -0.57 -24.24 3.03
N ILE A 321 -1.54 -24.10 3.94
CA ILE A 321 -1.71 -24.96 5.12
C ILE A 321 -1.94 -26.41 4.69
N GLU A 322 -2.80 -26.67 3.71
CA GLU A 322 -3.05 -28.02 3.19
C GLU A 322 -1.79 -28.66 2.60
N ARG A 323 -0.96 -27.88 1.89
CA ARG A 323 0.34 -28.37 1.41
C ARG A 323 1.29 -28.69 2.56
N ILE A 324 1.43 -27.80 3.54
CA ILE A 324 2.30 -28.01 4.69
C ILE A 324 1.88 -29.25 5.48
N ALA A 325 0.57 -29.43 5.68
CA ALA A 325 0.03 -30.61 6.36
C ALA A 325 0.33 -31.91 5.60
N ARG A 326 0.25 -31.90 4.27
CA ARG A 326 0.65 -33.05 3.44
C ARG A 326 2.14 -33.35 3.58
N ASP A 327 3.01 -32.35 3.45
CA ASP A 327 4.46 -32.55 3.56
C ASP A 327 4.87 -33.00 4.97
N ALA A 328 4.19 -32.51 6.01
CA ALA A 328 4.42 -32.92 7.39
C ALA A 328 3.88 -34.33 7.72
N ALA A 329 3.00 -34.89 6.89
CA ALA A 329 2.45 -36.24 7.05
C ALA A 329 3.07 -37.27 6.09
N ASP A 330 3.89 -36.83 5.12
CA ASP A 330 4.46 -37.74 4.12
C ASP A 330 5.60 -38.57 4.70
N GLY A 331 5.32 -39.86 4.93
CA GLY A 331 6.31 -40.84 5.40
C GLY A 331 7.52 -40.98 4.47
N ARG A 332 7.37 -40.70 3.16
CA ARG A 332 8.50 -40.68 2.23
C ARG A 332 9.45 -39.53 2.50
N LEU A 333 8.93 -38.39 2.95
CA LEU A 333 9.77 -37.25 3.34
C LEU A 333 10.47 -37.51 4.67
N ARG A 334 9.76 -38.14 5.61
CA ARG A 334 10.28 -38.52 6.93
C ARG A 334 11.40 -39.56 6.87
N ASP A 335 11.24 -40.58 6.03
CA ASP A 335 12.13 -41.74 5.96
C ASP A 335 13.11 -41.64 4.77
N GLY A 336 13.15 -40.48 4.10
CA GLY A 336 13.99 -40.20 2.94
C GLY A 336 15.44 -39.83 3.28
N ASP A 337 16.17 -39.35 2.27
CA ASP A 337 17.55 -38.87 2.42
C ASP A 337 17.63 -37.60 3.31
N GLU A 338 18.85 -37.11 3.57
CA GLU A 338 19.05 -35.93 4.42
C GLU A 338 18.31 -34.69 3.90
N ALA A 339 18.30 -34.45 2.59
CA ALA A 339 17.62 -33.30 1.99
C ALA A 339 16.10 -33.40 2.17
N THR A 340 15.55 -34.59 1.97
CA THR A 340 14.12 -34.86 2.07
C THR A 340 13.63 -34.77 3.53
N ARG A 341 14.41 -35.30 4.47
CA ARG A 341 14.13 -35.17 5.91
C ARG A 341 14.17 -33.71 6.39
N ALA A 342 15.03 -32.89 5.80
CA ALA A 342 15.07 -31.46 6.11
C ALA A 342 13.77 -30.75 5.68
N VAL A 343 13.17 -31.13 4.55
CA VAL A 343 11.84 -30.62 4.13
C VAL A 343 10.77 -31.04 5.14
N TYR A 344 10.75 -32.32 5.53
CA TYR A 344 9.82 -32.82 6.55
C TYR A 344 9.92 -32.05 7.88
N ALA A 345 11.14 -31.84 8.37
CA ALA A 345 11.37 -31.11 9.62
C ALA A 345 10.88 -29.66 9.55
N VAL A 346 11.16 -28.97 8.43
CA VAL A 346 10.70 -27.60 8.20
C VAL A 346 9.17 -27.53 8.07
N ALA A 347 8.55 -28.46 7.35
CA ALA A 347 7.09 -28.53 7.22
C ALA A 347 6.42 -28.70 8.59
N ASN A 348 6.95 -29.59 9.43
CA ASN A 348 6.49 -29.77 10.81
C ASN A 348 6.64 -28.49 11.64
N GLY A 349 7.75 -27.76 11.50
CA GLY A 349 7.95 -26.47 12.18
C GLY A 349 6.92 -25.40 11.83
N TRP A 350 6.33 -25.46 10.62
CA TRP A 350 5.31 -24.52 10.16
C TRP A 350 3.87 -24.92 10.53
N LEU A 351 3.62 -26.13 11.04
CA LEU A 351 2.28 -26.57 11.41
C LEU A 351 1.66 -25.63 12.46
N GLY A 352 0.46 -25.13 12.15
CA GLY A 352 -0.25 -24.18 13.02
C GLY A 352 0.37 -22.79 13.14
N LYS A 353 1.42 -22.46 12.35
CA LYS A 353 2.12 -21.16 12.37
C LYS A 353 1.85 -20.30 11.13
N VAL A 354 1.13 -20.83 10.13
CA VAL A 354 0.78 -20.13 8.89
C VAL A 354 -0.69 -19.71 8.93
N GLY A 355 -0.97 -18.47 8.56
CA GLY A 355 -2.32 -17.95 8.39
C GLY A 355 -2.37 -16.77 7.44
N ARG A 356 -3.51 -16.08 7.40
CA ARG A 356 -3.76 -14.92 6.52
C ARG A 356 -2.65 -13.87 6.59
N LYS A 357 -2.24 -13.47 7.80
CA LYS A 357 -1.19 -12.45 8.03
C LYS A 357 0.16 -12.85 7.43
N THR A 358 0.49 -14.15 7.48
CA THR A 358 1.75 -14.71 6.95
C THR A 358 1.88 -14.56 5.44
N VAL A 359 0.78 -14.76 4.70
CA VAL A 359 0.81 -14.74 3.22
C VAL A 359 0.40 -13.40 2.62
N LYS A 360 -0.31 -12.54 3.38
CA LYS A 360 -0.89 -11.27 2.91
C LYS A 360 0.07 -10.42 2.10
N ARG A 361 1.28 -10.17 2.62
CA ARG A 361 2.27 -9.30 1.96
C ARG A 361 2.75 -9.88 0.62
N ALA A 362 2.98 -11.19 0.56
CA ALA A 362 3.41 -11.87 -0.66
C ALA A 362 2.30 -11.84 -1.73
N VAL A 363 1.06 -12.15 -1.35
CA VAL A 363 -0.11 -12.09 -2.25
C VAL A 363 -0.31 -10.67 -2.78
N MET A 364 -0.30 -9.67 -1.89
CA MET A 364 -0.51 -8.26 -2.24
C MET A 364 0.59 -7.68 -3.14
N THR A 365 1.83 -8.18 -3.03
CA THR A 365 2.97 -7.65 -3.81
C THR A 365 3.25 -8.43 -5.10
N THR A 366 2.63 -9.60 -5.30
CA THR A 366 2.74 -10.42 -6.53
C THR A 366 2.32 -9.66 -7.79
N PRO A 367 1.13 -9.03 -7.87
CA PRO A 367 0.73 -8.24 -9.05
C PRO A 367 1.73 -7.13 -9.41
N TYR A 368 2.49 -6.66 -8.40
CA TYR A 368 3.50 -5.62 -8.53
C TYR A 368 4.92 -6.19 -8.72
N GLY A 369 5.04 -7.44 -9.15
CA GLY A 369 6.29 -8.03 -9.62
C GLY A 369 7.28 -8.42 -8.52
N VAL A 370 6.82 -8.65 -7.28
CA VAL A 370 7.70 -9.30 -6.29
C VAL A 370 8.16 -10.65 -6.83
N THR A 371 9.46 -10.92 -6.73
CA THR A 371 10.05 -12.18 -7.18
C THR A 371 10.08 -13.19 -6.04
N ALA A 372 10.31 -14.47 -6.36
CA ALA A 372 10.46 -15.52 -5.35
C ALA A 372 11.52 -15.17 -4.26
N PRO A 373 12.73 -14.67 -4.59
CA PRO A 373 13.67 -14.17 -3.58
C PRO A 373 13.12 -12.99 -2.75
N GLY A 374 12.31 -12.13 -3.35
CA GLY A 374 11.63 -11.02 -2.69
C GLY A 374 10.63 -11.51 -1.63
N ILE A 375 9.82 -12.51 -1.96
CA ILE A 375 8.88 -13.14 -1.01
C ILE A 375 9.64 -13.72 0.19
N LYS A 376 10.75 -14.44 -0.05
CA LYS A 376 11.59 -14.95 1.05
C LYS A 376 12.09 -13.83 1.97
N THR A 377 12.56 -12.74 1.37
CA THR A 377 13.05 -11.57 2.12
C THR A 377 11.94 -10.95 2.96
N GLN A 378 10.72 -10.84 2.43
CA GLN A 378 9.55 -10.37 3.16
C GLN A 378 9.24 -11.27 4.37
N LEU A 379 9.18 -12.59 4.17
CA LEU A 379 8.90 -13.55 5.26
C LEU A 379 9.92 -13.47 6.40
N ILE A 380 11.19 -13.23 6.09
CA ILE A 380 12.25 -13.05 7.09
C ILE A 380 12.12 -11.69 7.79
N ALA A 381 11.90 -10.61 7.03
CA ALA A 381 11.81 -9.24 7.53
C ALA A 381 10.58 -9.02 8.42
N ASP A 382 9.47 -9.71 8.12
CA ASP A 382 8.22 -9.65 8.89
C ASP A 382 8.27 -10.51 10.16
N GLY A 383 9.39 -11.18 10.45
CA GLY A 383 9.58 -11.97 11.67
C GLY A 383 8.84 -13.31 11.70
N PHE A 384 8.15 -13.71 10.62
CA PHE A 384 7.40 -14.97 10.59
C PHE A 384 8.28 -16.20 10.80
N CYS A 385 9.58 -16.10 10.50
CA CYS A 385 10.53 -17.19 10.67
C CYS A 385 11.32 -17.11 12.01
N ASP A 386 10.98 -16.20 12.94
CA ASP A 386 11.72 -15.98 14.19
C ASP A 386 11.58 -17.13 15.20
N HIS A 387 10.57 -18.00 15.03
CA HIS A 387 10.38 -19.20 15.86
C HIS A 387 11.35 -20.35 15.50
N PHE A 388 12.17 -20.19 14.46
CA PHE A 388 13.28 -21.10 14.17
C PHE A 388 14.55 -20.55 14.83
N GLU A 389 15.06 -21.25 15.84
CA GLU A 389 16.15 -20.78 16.70
C GLU A 389 17.50 -20.64 15.96
N ASN A 390 17.76 -21.54 15.01
CA ASN A 390 18.99 -21.53 14.24
C ASN A 390 18.86 -20.66 12.98
N GLY A 391 19.85 -19.79 12.72
CA GLY A 391 19.89 -18.94 11.54
C GLY A 391 19.85 -19.72 10.22
N SER A 392 20.51 -20.87 10.11
CA SER A 392 20.47 -21.68 8.88
C SER A 392 19.10 -22.34 8.67
N GLU A 393 18.44 -22.79 9.74
CA GLU A 393 17.08 -23.34 9.72
C GLU A 393 16.07 -22.27 9.36
N ARG A 394 16.20 -21.05 9.90
CA ARG A 394 15.37 -19.90 9.52
C ARG A 394 15.41 -19.63 8.03
N TYR A 395 16.59 -19.67 7.41
CA TYR A 395 16.72 -19.48 5.96
C TYR A 395 16.06 -20.63 5.17
N ARG A 396 16.22 -21.89 5.62
CA ARG A 396 15.56 -23.05 5.00
C ARG A 396 14.03 -22.99 5.15
N ALA A 397 13.54 -22.60 6.32
CA ALA A 397 12.13 -22.41 6.61
C ALA A 397 11.50 -21.33 5.72
N ALA A 398 12.18 -20.20 5.55
CA ALA A 398 11.74 -19.15 4.66
C ALA A 398 11.76 -19.59 3.18
N GLU A 399 12.77 -20.37 2.76
CA GLU A 399 12.86 -20.92 1.39
C GLU A 399 11.73 -21.91 1.08
N TYR A 400 11.41 -22.78 2.05
CA TYR A 400 10.29 -23.71 1.96
C TYR A 400 8.96 -22.98 1.87
N LEU A 401 8.65 -22.10 2.84
CA LEU A 401 7.38 -21.38 2.86
C LEU A 401 7.20 -20.48 1.63
N LYS A 402 8.27 -19.86 1.13
CA LYS A 402 8.26 -19.13 -0.14
C LYS A 402 7.79 -20.02 -1.30
N THR A 403 8.27 -21.26 -1.38
CA THR A 403 7.85 -22.21 -2.41
C THR A 403 6.39 -22.62 -2.23
N VAL A 404 5.97 -22.87 -0.99
CA VAL A 404 4.56 -23.13 -0.62
C VAL A 404 3.63 -22.01 -1.07
N VAL A 405 3.98 -20.76 -0.78
CA VAL A 405 3.18 -19.58 -1.12
C VAL A 405 3.10 -19.37 -2.63
N ILE A 406 4.19 -19.59 -3.38
CA ILE A 406 4.19 -19.45 -4.84
C ILE A 406 3.26 -20.48 -5.48
N ASP A 407 3.34 -21.74 -5.08
CA ASP A 407 2.49 -22.78 -5.66
C ASP A 407 1.01 -22.55 -5.29
N ALA A 408 0.74 -22.03 -4.08
CA ALA A 408 -0.60 -21.62 -3.67
C ALA A 408 -1.12 -20.41 -4.49
N LEU A 409 -0.25 -19.45 -4.84
CA LEU A 409 -0.61 -18.36 -5.75
C LEU A 409 -0.89 -18.90 -7.16
N ASP A 410 -0.08 -19.81 -7.69
CA ASP A 410 -0.29 -20.40 -9.01
C ASP A 410 -1.63 -21.13 -9.13
N ALA A 411 -2.06 -21.78 -8.06
CA ALA A 411 -3.37 -22.43 -8.00
C ALA A 411 -4.56 -21.46 -8.01
N ASN A 412 -4.39 -20.22 -7.51
CA ASN A 412 -5.49 -19.27 -7.33
C ASN A 412 -5.52 -18.13 -8.37
N ILE A 413 -4.36 -17.74 -8.93
CA ILE A 413 -4.21 -16.55 -9.78
C ILE A 413 -3.40 -16.80 -11.07
N GLY A 414 -3.57 -17.99 -11.65
CA GLY A 414 -2.84 -18.41 -12.86
C GLY A 414 -3.03 -17.46 -14.06
N ALA A 415 -4.25 -17.00 -14.33
CA ALA A 415 -4.51 -16.07 -15.43
C ALA A 415 -3.88 -14.68 -15.21
N PRO A 416 -4.02 -14.03 -14.03
CA PRO A 416 -3.24 -12.84 -13.70
C PRO A 416 -1.73 -12.98 -13.93
N ARG A 417 -1.13 -14.12 -13.56
CA ARG A 417 0.30 -14.38 -13.83
C ARG A 417 0.61 -14.50 -15.32
N ALA A 418 -0.28 -15.10 -16.12
CA ALA A 418 -0.12 -15.15 -17.58
C ALA A 418 -0.09 -13.74 -18.21
N ALA A 419 -0.92 -12.80 -17.75
CA ALA A 419 -0.85 -11.39 -18.16
C ALA A 419 0.49 -10.75 -17.76
N MET A 420 0.95 -10.96 -16.52
CA MET A 420 2.25 -10.44 -16.07
C MET A 420 3.40 -10.97 -16.94
N GLU A 421 3.42 -12.27 -17.24
CA GLU A 421 4.41 -12.87 -18.13
C GLU A 421 4.32 -12.33 -19.56
N TYR A 422 3.11 -12.04 -20.04
CA TYR A 422 2.92 -11.41 -21.33
C TYR A 422 3.56 -10.01 -21.40
N PHE A 423 3.31 -9.15 -20.41
CA PHE A 423 3.94 -7.83 -20.32
C PHE A 423 5.47 -7.94 -20.29
N GLN A 424 6.01 -8.92 -19.55
CA GLN A 424 7.45 -9.18 -19.48
C GLN A 424 8.01 -9.66 -20.84
N LYS A 425 7.29 -10.52 -21.56
CA LYS A 425 7.68 -11.00 -22.90
C LYS A 425 7.73 -9.85 -23.91
N VAL A 426 6.71 -9.00 -23.94
CA VAL A 426 6.68 -7.81 -24.81
C VAL A 426 7.82 -6.84 -24.46
N ALA A 427 8.03 -6.55 -23.17
CA ALA A 427 9.12 -5.68 -22.73
C ALA A 427 10.50 -6.22 -23.09
N GLN A 428 10.72 -7.54 -22.94
CA GLN A 428 11.95 -8.20 -23.35
C GLN A 428 12.16 -8.09 -24.87
N PHE A 429 11.11 -8.37 -25.66
CA PHE A 429 11.15 -8.33 -27.11
C PHE A 429 11.52 -6.95 -27.67
N LEU A 430 10.97 -5.88 -27.09
CA LEU A 430 11.32 -4.49 -27.43
C LEU A 430 12.73 -4.13 -26.95
N ALA A 431 13.12 -4.55 -25.74
CA ALA A 431 14.43 -4.25 -25.19
C ALA A 431 15.57 -4.92 -25.97
N GLU A 432 15.34 -6.09 -26.58
CA GLU A 432 16.29 -6.75 -27.48
C GLU A 432 16.53 -5.96 -28.77
N ARG A 433 15.58 -5.10 -29.15
CA ARG A 433 15.66 -4.15 -30.26
C ARG A 433 16.10 -2.74 -29.81
N GLU A 434 16.55 -2.59 -28.56
CA GLU A 434 16.91 -1.31 -27.94
C GLU A 434 15.77 -0.27 -27.96
N LEU A 435 14.51 -0.73 -27.95
CA LEU A 435 13.31 0.11 -27.88
C LEU A 435 12.73 0.13 -26.46
N PRO A 436 12.27 1.30 -25.96
CA PRO A 436 11.57 1.39 -24.69
C PRO A 436 10.15 0.82 -24.81
N LEU A 437 9.60 0.32 -23.69
CA LEU A 437 8.18 -0.04 -23.62
C LEU A 437 7.37 1.23 -23.36
N THR A 438 6.45 1.58 -24.28
CA THR A 438 5.61 2.77 -24.19
C THR A 438 4.17 2.43 -24.53
N TRP A 439 3.19 2.92 -23.76
CA TRP A 439 1.76 2.71 -24.00
C TRP A 439 0.95 3.89 -23.46
N THR A 440 -0.28 4.05 -23.92
CA THR A 440 -1.24 5.04 -23.41
C THR A 440 -2.35 4.31 -22.63
N THR A 441 -2.66 4.79 -21.44
CA THR A 441 -3.71 4.23 -20.58
C THR A 441 -5.10 4.70 -21.03
N PRO A 442 -6.20 4.03 -20.61
CA PRO A 442 -7.56 4.49 -20.89
C PRO A 442 -7.87 5.92 -20.41
N ALA A 443 -7.16 6.41 -19.40
CA ALA A 443 -7.31 7.78 -18.90
C ALA A 443 -6.51 8.84 -19.71
N GLY A 444 -5.85 8.45 -20.80
CA GLY A 444 -5.06 9.34 -21.64
C GLY A 444 -3.63 9.62 -21.13
N PHE A 445 -3.13 8.84 -20.17
CA PHE A 445 -1.76 8.99 -19.69
C PHE A 445 -0.80 8.13 -20.52
N THR A 446 0.23 8.73 -21.13
CA THR A 446 1.25 8.00 -21.88
C THR A 446 2.41 7.63 -20.97
N VAL A 447 2.58 6.33 -20.71
CA VAL A 447 3.65 5.77 -19.89
C VAL A 447 4.82 5.38 -20.78
N ARG A 448 6.05 5.76 -20.40
CA ARG A 448 7.28 5.31 -21.04
C ARG A 448 8.22 4.67 -20.03
N GLN A 449 8.48 3.37 -20.20
CA GLN A 449 9.44 2.60 -19.44
C GLN A 449 10.78 2.50 -20.20
N ALA A 450 11.76 3.29 -19.77
CA ALA A 450 13.08 3.37 -20.40
C ALA A 450 14.22 3.16 -19.39
N TYR A 451 14.34 1.94 -18.83
CA TYR A 451 15.47 1.59 -17.99
C TYR A 451 16.74 1.47 -18.84
N VAL A 452 17.71 2.36 -18.62
CA VAL A 452 19.01 2.32 -19.29
C VAL A 452 20.07 1.83 -18.32
N LYS A 453 21.17 1.29 -18.86
CA LYS A 453 22.32 0.93 -18.03
C LYS A 453 22.87 2.19 -17.36
N SER A 454 23.38 2.04 -16.14
CA SER A 454 23.90 3.16 -15.36
C SER A 454 25.37 2.97 -15.06
N ASP A 455 26.17 4.01 -15.24
CA ASP A 455 27.54 4.03 -14.75
C ASP A 455 27.55 4.45 -13.28
N VAL A 456 28.37 3.78 -12.46
CA VAL A 456 28.54 4.15 -11.07
C VAL A 456 29.68 5.16 -10.97
N LYS A 457 29.36 6.42 -10.70
CA LYS A 457 30.36 7.44 -10.34
C LYS A 457 30.62 7.39 -8.85
N ARG A 458 31.89 7.24 -8.47
CA ARG A 458 32.36 7.37 -7.09
C ARG A 458 32.84 8.79 -6.86
N VAL A 459 32.23 9.48 -5.89
CA VAL A 459 32.64 10.84 -5.50
C VAL A 459 33.21 10.76 -4.09
N GLU A 460 34.46 11.19 -3.93
CA GLU A 460 35.10 11.31 -2.63
C GLU A 460 35.01 12.76 -2.16
N THR A 461 34.51 12.98 -0.96
CA THR A 461 34.35 14.30 -0.37
C THR A 461 34.88 14.30 1.05
N LEU A 462 35.42 15.45 1.48
CA LEU A 462 35.77 15.69 2.87
C LEU A 462 34.52 16.19 3.61
N LEU A 463 34.11 15.46 4.65
CA LEU A 463 33.09 15.91 5.60
C LEU A 463 33.74 15.95 6.99
N GLY A 464 34.26 17.12 7.37
CA GLY A 464 35.17 17.25 8.52
C GLY A 464 36.49 16.54 8.27
N SER A 465 36.94 15.69 9.21
CA SER A 465 38.16 14.88 9.08
C SER A 465 37.95 13.50 8.43
N LYS A 466 36.73 13.20 7.97
CA LYS A 466 36.38 11.89 7.38
C LYS A 466 36.18 12.01 5.88
N LEU A 467 36.72 11.05 5.15
CA LEU A 467 36.49 10.89 3.72
C LEU A 467 35.19 10.11 3.50
N VAL A 468 34.23 10.72 2.81
CA VAL A 468 32.93 10.15 2.50
C VAL A 468 32.87 9.81 1.02
N LYS A 469 32.54 8.55 0.68
CA LYS A 469 32.43 8.06 -0.70
C LYS A 469 30.95 7.92 -1.07
N PHE A 470 30.49 8.67 -2.06
CA PHE A 470 29.16 8.52 -2.65
C PHE A 470 29.22 7.67 -3.92
N GLN A 471 28.22 6.83 -4.13
CA GLN A 471 28.01 6.13 -5.41
C GLN A 471 26.74 6.69 -6.06
N ILE A 472 26.89 7.30 -7.24
CA ILE A 472 25.78 7.86 -8.01
C ILE A 472 25.68 7.07 -9.30
N GLY A 473 24.56 6.37 -9.48
CA GLY A 473 24.23 5.74 -10.76
C GLY A 473 23.77 6.82 -11.74
N VAL A 474 24.53 7.06 -12.81
CA VAL A 474 24.17 8.00 -13.87
C VAL A 474 23.71 7.22 -15.09
N PRO A 475 22.54 7.51 -15.67
CA PRO A 475 22.10 6.91 -16.93
C PRO A 475 23.18 7.01 -18.01
N ASN A 476 23.57 5.86 -18.57
CA ASN A 476 24.49 5.76 -19.69
C ASN A 476 23.68 5.38 -20.92
N GLU A 477 23.17 6.39 -21.61
CA GLU A 477 22.37 6.20 -22.84
C GLU A 477 23.18 5.50 -23.94
N LYS A 478 24.51 5.68 -23.97
CA LYS A 478 25.41 4.98 -24.91
C LYS A 478 25.51 3.49 -24.63
N ALA A 479 25.32 3.06 -23.38
CA ALA A 479 25.35 1.65 -23.00
C ALA A 479 24.02 0.91 -23.29
N GLY A 480 23.02 1.63 -23.78
CA GLY A 480 21.73 1.08 -24.20
C GLY A 480 20.80 0.70 -23.06
N ILE A 481 19.77 -0.05 -23.39
CA ILE A 481 18.69 -0.45 -22.50
C ILE A 481 19.14 -1.56 -21.53
N ASP A 482 18.73 -1.46 -20.25
CA ASP A 482 18.86 -2.53 -19.26
C ASP A 482 17.72 -3.54 -19.45
N ARG A 483 17.96 -4.55 -20.29
CA ARG A 483 16.98 -5.59 -20.65
C ARG A 483 16.40 -6.30 -19.44
N ARG A 484 17.22 -6.59 -18.43
CA ARG A 484 16.78 -7.29 -17.21
C ARG A 484 15.78 -6.44 -16.44
N LYS A 485 16.12 -5.17 -16.20
CA LYS A 485 15.22 -4.24 -15.48
C LYS A 485 13.97 -3.90 -16.28
N GLN A 486 14.07 -3.77 -17.61
CA GLN A 486 12.90 -3.58 -18.46
C GLN A 486 11.91 -4.74 -18.31
N LYS A 487 12.40 -5.97 -18.46
CA LYS A 487 11.58 -7.16 -18.30
C LYS A 487 10.94 -7.21 -16.91
N SER A 488 11.74 -7.18 -15.85
CA SER A 488 11.24 -7.41 -14.48
C SER A 488 10.27 -6.32 -14.00
N SER A 489 10.34 -5.11 -14.56
CA SER A 489 9.51 -3.98 -14.12
C SER A 489 8.25 -3.77 -14.98
N ALA A 490 8.10 -4.49 -16.10
CA ALA A 490 7.01 -4.29 -17.03
C ALA A 490 5.64 -4.53 -16.39
N ALA A 491 5.45 -5.72 -15.81
CA ALA A 491 4.19 -6.09 -15.16
C ALA A 491 3.73 -5.08 -14.08
N PRO A 492 4.55 -4.74 -13.05
CA PRO A 492 4.14 -3.74 -12.07
C PRO A 492 3.81 -2.38 -12.67
N ASN A 493 4.58 -1.92 -13.67
CA ASN A 493 4.37 -0.59 -14.23
C ASN A 493 3.09 -0.53 -15.07
N VAL A 494 2.74 -1.60 -15.79
CA VAL A 494 1.45 -1.70 -16.50
C VAL A 494 0.30 -1.69 -15.48
N VAL A 495 0.33 -2.57 -14.48
CA VAL A 495 -0.74 -2.66 -13.46
C VAL A 495 -0.91 -1.32 -12.74
N HIS A 496 0.19 -0.70 -12.28
CA HIS A 496 0.16 0.63 -11.67
C HIS A 496 -0.38 1.74 -12.57
N SER A 497 -0.22 1.61 -13.89
CA SER A 497 -0.77 2.62 -14.80
C SER A 497 -2.27 2.46 -15.00
N TYR A 498 -2.79 1.24 -14.88
CA TYR A 498 -4.22 0.95 -15.00
C TYR A 498 -4.97 1.27 -13.71
N ASP A 499 -4.39 1.02 -12.52
CA ASP A 499 -5.00 1.50 -11.27
C ASP A 499 -5.08 3.03 -11.23
N ALA A 500 -4.02 3.72 -11.68
CA ALA A 500 -4.00 5.16 -11.78
C ALA A 500 -5.04 5.66 -12.79
N ALA A 501 -5.22 4.95 -13.91
CA ALA A 501 -6.24 5.29 -14.90
C ALA A 501 -7.65 5.17 -14.33
N HIS A 502 -7.93 4.11 -13.57
CA HIS A 502 -9.22 3.90 -12.90
C HIS A 502 -9.52 5.01 -11.89
N LEU A 503 -8.52 5.38 -11.07
CA LEU A 503 -8.61 6.53 -10.16
C LEU A 503 -8.91 7.83 -10.92
N CYS A 504 -8.20 8.10 -12.04
CA CYS A 504 -8.39 9.34 -12.79
C CYS A 504 -9.75 9.42 -13.49
N LEU A 505 -10.22 8.31 -14.07
CA LEU A 505 -11.54 8.22 -14.68
C LEU A 505 -12.64 8.46 -13.63
N THR A 506 -12.53 7.81 -12.47
CA THR A 506 -13.47 8.00 -11.36
C THR A 506 -13.46 9.43 -10.84
N ALA A 507 -12.28 10.05 -10.67
CA ALA A 507 -12.18 11.45 -10.25
C ALA A 507 -12.83 12.41 -11.27
N THR A 508 -12.72 12.10 -12.56
CA THR A 508 -13.33 12.89 -13.64
C THR A 508 -14.84 12.71 -13.70
N ALA A 509 -15.34 11.50 -13.43
CA ALA A 509 -16.77 11.25 -13.28
C ALA A 509 -17.37 12.00 -12.09
N MET A 510 -16.72 11.93 -10.92
CA MET A 510 -17.11 12.70 -9.72
C MET A 510 -17.12 14.21 -9.97
N LYS A 511 -16.16 14.72 -10.76
CA LYS A 511 -16.15 16.12 -11.22
C LYS A 511 -17.39 16.47 -12.03
N ALA A 512 -17.86 15.58 -12.90
CA ALA A 512 -19.04 15.81 -13.73
C ALA A 512 -20.33 15.94 -12.88
N GLU A 513 -20.38 15.22 -11.75
CA GLU A 513 -21.43 15.37 -10.73
C GLU A 513 -21.28 16.62 -9.86
N GLY A 514 -20.24 17.44 -10.07
CA GLY A 514 -19.96 18.62 -9.26
C GLY A 514 -19.32 18.32 -7.90
N ILE A 515 -18.97 17.07 -7.60
CA ILE A 515 -18.37 16.67 -6.33
C ILE A 515 -16.90 17.07 -6.31
N ARG A 516 -16.57 18.03 -5.45
CA ARG A 516 -15.23 18.63 -5.40
C ARG A 516 -14.28 17.93 -4.44
N ASP A 517 -14.75 17.52 -3.28
CA ASP A 517 -13.89 17.06 -2.20
C ASP A 517 -13.72 15.53 -2.23
N MET A 518 -12.47 15.10 -2.51
CA MET A 518 -12.11 13.69 -2.68
C MET A 518 -10.84 13.33 -1.92
N ALA A 519 -10.88 12.16 -1.27
CA ALA A 519 -9.79 11.61 -0.47
C ALA A 519 -9.20 10.37 -1.14
N PHE A 520 -8.46 10.57 -2.24
CA PHE A 520 -7.95 9.48 -3.07
C PHE A 520 -6.51 9.10 -2.71
N VAL A 521 -6.25 7.79 -2.52
CA VAL A 521 -4.94 7.20 -2.26
C VAL A 521 -4.80 5.92 -3.09
N HIS A 522 -4.35 6.05 -4.34
CA HIS A 522 -4.14 4.91 -5.24
C HIS A 522 -5.40 4.05 -5.43
N ASP A 523 -5.50 2.94 -4.71
CA ASP A 523 -6.61 1.99 -4.71
C ASP A 523 -7.61 2.20 -3.55
N SER A 524 -7.52 3.33 -2.85
CA SER A 524 -8.43 3.81 -1.82
C SER A 524 -9.14 5.09 -2.28
N PHE A 525 -10.46 5.06 -2.35
CA PHE A 525 -11.26 6.13 -2.96
C PHE A 525 -12.20 6.68 -1.90
N GLY A 526 -12.14 7.98 -1.62
CA GLY A 526 -12.99 8.58 -0.60
C GLY A 526 -13.66 9.87 -1.01
N ALA A 527 -14.80 10.14 -0.37
CA ALA A 527 -15.63 11.34 -0.52
C ALA A 527 -16.34 11.63 0.82
N HIS A 528 -17.15 12.69 0.87
CA HIS A 528 -18.08 12.90 1.98
C HIS A 528 -19.05 11.72 2.10
N ALA A 529 -19.48 11.39 3.32
CA ALA A 529 -20.39 10.28 3.57
C ALA A 529 -21.67 10.31 2.72
N GLY A 530 -22.24 11.50 2.46
CA GLY A 530 -23.42 11.65 1.60
C GLY A 530 -23.18 11.43 0.10
N ASN A 531 -21.92 11.41 -0.33
CA ASN A 531 -21.51 11.23 -1.72
C ASN A 531 -20.94 9.83 -2.00
N VAL A 532 -20.89 8.95 -0.99
CA VAL A 532 -20.26 7.62 -1.12
C VAL A 532 -21.01 6.73 -2.11
N ASP A 533 -22.34 6.76 -2.14
CA ASP A 533 -23.11 5.98 -3.12
C ASP A 533 -22.77 6.37 -4.56
N THR A 534 -22.71 7.67 -4.84
CA THR A 534 -22.30 8.22 -6.15
C THR A 534 -20.88 7.79 -6.51
N LEU A 535 -19.95 7.92 -5.56
CA LEU A 535 -18.58 7.45 -5.73
C LEU A 535 -18.54 5.95 -6.05
N ASN A 536 -19.28 5.15 -5.30
CA ASN A 536 -19.29 3.70 -5.43
C ASN A 536 -19.88 3.25 -6.79
N GLY A 537 -20.88 3.97 -7.28
CA GLY A 537 -21.43 3.79 -8.62
C GLY A 537 -20.41 4.08 -9.71
N HIS A 538 -19.71 5.23 -9.64
CA HIS A 538 -18.69 5.58 -10.63
C HIS A 538 -17.47 4.67 -10.59
N ILE A 539 -17.04 4.21 -9.40
CA ILE A 539 -15.95 3.23 -9.29
C ILE A 539 -16.26 1.98 -10.13
N ARG A 540 -17.47 1.42 -10.01
CA ARG A 540 -17.90 0.24 -10.77
C ARG A 540 -18.06 0.54 -12.25
N GLU A 541 -18.72 1.64 -12.59
CA GLU A 541 -19.01 2.01 -13.98
C GLU A 541 -17.74 2.27 -14.78
N GLU A 542 -16.78 3.02 -14.22
CA GLU A 542 -15.51 3.29 -14.89
C GLU A 542 -14.64 2.03 -14.99
N PHE A 543 -14.73 1.10 -14.03
CA PHE A 543 -14.08 -0.21 -14.15
C PHE A 543 -14.67 -1.02 -15.31
N VAL A 544 -16.00 -1.06 -15.47
CA VAL A 544 -16.65 -1.72 -16.61
C VAL A 544 -16.18 -1.08 -17.92
N ARG A 545 -16.22 0.25 -18.03
CA ARG A 545 -15.80 0.97 -19.24
C ARG A 545 -14.37 0.67 -19.66
N MET A 546 -13.47 0.50 -18.69
CA MET A 546 -12.08 0.14 -18.97
C MET A 546 -11.90 -1.28 -19.55
N TYR A 547 -12.82 -2.20 -19.25
CA TYR A 547 -12.64 -3.64 -19.47
C TYR A 547 -13.75 -4.33 -20.28
N GLU A 548 -14.81 -3.62 -20.67
CA GLU A 548 -15.87 -4.15 -21.55
C GLU A 548 -15.31 -4.53 -22.92
N GLY A 549 -14.36 -3.73 -23.43
CA GLY A 549 -13.57 -4.04 -24.62
C GLY A 549 -12.42 -5.03 -24.37
N PRO A 550 -11.64 -5.39 -25.41
CA PRO A 550 -10.50 -6.27 -25.28
C PRO A 550 -9.26 -5.51 -24.73
N ALA A 551 -9.27 -5.18 -23.44
CA ALA A 551 -8.27 -4.29 -22.82
C ALA A 551 -6.80 -4.73 -23.01
N LEU A 552 -6.51 -6.04 -22.96
CA LEU A 552 -5.15 -6.55 -23.18
C LEU A 552 -4.68 -6.35 -24.63
N GLU A 553 -5.60 -6.46 -25.59
CA GLU A 553 -5.35 -6.23 -27.01
C GLU A 553 -5.15 -4.74 -27.27
N GLN A 554 -6.02 -3.89 -26.70
CA GLN A 554 -5.88 -2.44 -26.77
C GLN A 554 -4.54 -1.95 -26.19
N TRP A 555 -4.08 -2.56 -25.09
CA TRP A 555 -2.76 -2.29 -24.55
C TRP A 555 -1.65 -2.68 -25.55
N ARG A 556 -1.71 -3.89 -26.12
CA ARG A 556 -0.72 -4.35 -27.12
C ARG A 556 -0.70 -3.44 -28.34
N ASP A 557 -1.87 -3.05 -28.83
CA ASP A 557 -2.01 -2.20 -30.02
C ASP A 557 -1.47 -0.79 -29.74
N SER A 558 -1.66 -0.26 -28.54
CA SER A 558 -1.01 0.99 -28.09
C SER A 558 0.52 0.85 -28.08
N VAL A 559 1.05 -0.28 -27.59
CA VAL A 559 2.49 -0.56 -27.62
C VAL A 559 3.02 -0.62 -29.06
N ALA A 560 2.29 -1.27 -29.97
CA ALA A 560 2.65 -1.35 -31.39
C ALA A 560 2.68 0.05 -32.02
N GLN A 561 1.67 0.87 -31.74
CA GLN A 561 1.59 2.25 -32.24
C GLN A 561 2.77 3.11 -31.78
N HIS A 562 3.16 3.05 -30.50
CA HIS A 562 4.27 3.85 -29.97
C HIS A 562 5.65 3.34 -30.38
N SER A 563 5.80 2.02 -30.54
CA SER A 563 7.09 1.41 -30.90
C SER A 563 7.33 1.34 -32.42
N GLY A 564 6.27 1.39 -33.23
CA GLY A 564 6.33 1.12 -34.67
C GLY A 564 6.53 -0.36 -35.01
N VAL A 565 6.38 -1.26 -34.04
CA VAL A 565 6.64 -2.70 -34.17
C VAL A 565 5.32 -3.46 -34.23
N THR A 566 5.06 -4.17 -35.33
CA THR A 566 3.79 -4.86 -35.58
C THR A 566 3.81 -6.36 -35.24
N ASP A 567 5.00 -6.97 -35.13
CA ASP A 567 5.22 -8.39 -34.84
C ASP A 567 5.38 -8.67 -33.33
N LEU A 568 4.61 -7.98 -32.50
CA LEU A 568 4.65 -8.19 -31.05
C LEU A 568 4.24 -9.62 -30.66
N PRO A 569 4.74 -10.15 -29.52
CA PRO A 569 4.35 -11.46 -29.01
C PRO A 569 2.84 -11.69 -29.02
N ALA A 570 2.44 -12.92 -29.38
CA ALA A 570 1.04 -13.34 -29.42
C ALA A 570 0.38 -13.25 -28.05
N LEU A 571 -0.89 -12.83 -28.04
CA LEU A 571 -1.69 -12.71 -26.83
C LEU A 571 -1.89 -14.08 -26.18
N PRO A 572 -1.98 -14.13 -24.83
CA PRO A 572 -2.42 -15.33 -24.14
C PRO A 572 -3.92 -15.58 -24.39
N THR A 573 -4.36 -16.81 -24.15
CA THR A 573 -5.79 -17.15 -24.20
C THR A 573 -6.56 -16.37 -23.13
N LEU A 574 -7.59 -15.64 -23.56
CA LEU A 574 -8.49 -14.90 -22.68
C LEU A 574 -9.62 -15.82 -22.18
N GLY A 575 -10.12 -15.53 -20.98
CA GLY A 575 -11.31 -16.19 -20.44
C GLY A 575 -12.62 -15.55 -20.90
N SER A 576 -13.70 -15.82 -20.16
CA SER A 576 -15.07 -15.44 -20.48
C SER A 576 -15.75 -14.59 -19.41
N LEU A 577 -14.99 -13.91 -18.55
CA LEU A 577 -15.53 -12.99 -17.55
C LEU A 577 -16.43 -11.93 -18.19
N ASP A 578 -17.66 -11.85 -17.71
CA ASP A 578 -18.53 -10.71 -17.90
C ASP A 578 -18.24 -9.66 -16.82
N VAL A 579 -17.48 -8.62 -17.20
CA VAL A 579 -17.08 -7.56 -16.27
C VAL A 579 -18.26 -6.70 -15.81
N THR A 580 -19.38 -6.69 -16.54
CA THR A 580 -20.54 -5.85 -16.20
C THR A 580 -21.17 -6.24 -14.86
N ARG A 581 -20.97 -7.49 -14.44
CA ARG A 581 -21.41 -8.03 -13.14
C ARG A 581 -20.78 -7.32 -11.94
N VAL A 582 -19.68 -6.61 -12.11
CA VAL A 582 -19.07 -5.82 -11.02
C VAL A 582 -20.04 -4.77 -10.46
N ARG A 583 -21.01 -4.31 -11.28
CA ARG A 583 -22.08 -3.38 -10.87
C ARG A 583 -22.90 -3.89 -9.67
N GLU A 584 -23.01 -5.21 -9.54
CA GLU A 584 -23.75 -5.88 -8.47
C GLU A 584 -22.84 -6.33 -7.31
N SER A 585 -21.52 -6.18 -7.43
CA SER A 585 -20.57 -6.66 -6.42
C SER A 585 -20.44 -5.68 -5.26
N GLU A 586 -21.06 -6.00 -4.13
CA GLU A 586 -21.02 -5.20 -2.89
C GLU A 586 -19.58 -4.93 -2.42
N PHE A 587 -18.71 -5.95 -2.46
CA PHE A 587 -17.37 -5.91 -1.86
C PHE A 587 -16.23 -5.56 -2.84
N PHE A 588 -16.56 -5.11 -4.06
CA PHE A 588 -15.54 -4.68 -5.03
C PHE A 588 -14.62 -3.59 -4.44
N PHE A 589 -15.24 -2.58 -3.84
CA PHE A 589 -14.66 -1.53 -3.01
C PHE A 589 -15.58 -1.36 -1.78
N SER A 590 -15.05 -1.54 -0.57
CA SER A 590 -15.85 -1.63 0.66
C SER A 590 -15.14 -1.16 1.91
#